data_AF-A0A4Q0ZWZ0-F1
#
_entry.id   AF-A0A4Q0ZWZ0-F1
#
_cell.length_a   1.000
_cell.length_b   1.000
_cell.length_c   1.000
_cell.angle_alpha   90.00
_cell.angle_beta   90.00
_cell.angle_gamma   90.00
#
_symmetry.space_group_name_H-M   'P 1'
#
loop_
_entity.id
_entity.type
_entity.pdbx_description
1 polymer ?
#
loop_
_entity_poly.entity_id
_entity_poly.type
_entity_poly.pdbx_seq_one_letter_code
_entity_poly.pdbx_strand_id
1 'polypeptide(L)'
;MLNYKSLYLRMTLIHLTGIILLPINAIFFTQEYFSQVVQIIIAIALIFHELDERKNGNNLSKELIKFLKNMDKKDVTFKINTSMSSEYSEIKNIIEEREKILIKKEKKENELIEEAKKVMQKVKEGTYSSTIVSQTSNIAIEEFKKTVNDMIDDTKKNYSIINSVLEEYINYDYRNKLVLNGITVDSELSILVNAVNKLKEAITQMLLENKSTGVNLQSSSKTLLTNVDKLNISSDESVSSLKDTTSVLENVTVNVSKISEQTISMSKLANTVVKSSKDGETLANKTNVAMDEINTQVKAINESISIIDDIAFQTNILSLNAAVEAATAGEAGKGFAVVAQEVRNLANRSTEAAKEIKNLVELANQKANEGKVIANNMIEGYSNLNTDISKTIEIIDNVANISEEQRKGVIKINEAISILEKQIKSNNEVSIEANNIAIKTLDIAETIVAKANEKEFEGKDSIKCEKCS
;
A
#
# COMPACT_ATOMS: atom_id res chain seq x y z
N MET A 1 -65.82 -107.49 -19.04
CA MET A 1 -66.44 -107.58 -17.70
C MET A 1 -65.66 -106.68 -16.74
N LEU A 2 -66.29 -105.57 -16.31
CA LEU A 2 -65.87 -104.47 -15.40
C LEU A 2 -64.37 -104.26 -15.08
N ASN A 3 -63.82 -103.16 -15.63
CA ASN A 3 -62.48 -102.63 -15.32
C ASN A 3 -62.51 -101.78 -14.03
N TYR A 4 -62.28 -102.40 -12.87
CA TYR A 4 -62.26 -101.71 -11.58
C TYR A 4 -60.87 -101.09 -11.31
N LYS A 5 -60.76 -99.76 -11.47
CA LYS A 5 -59.52 -98.95 -11.31
C LYS A 5 -59.13 -98.63 -9.86
N SER A 6 -59.89 -99.08 -8.87
CA SER A 6 -59.62 -98.81 -7.46
C SER A 6 -59.05 -100.06 -6.79
N LEU A 7 -57.82 -99.95 -6.26
CA LEU A 7 -57.18 -101.00 -5.45
C LEU A 7 -58.08 -101.36 -4.26
N TYR A 8 -58.63 -100.32 -3.62
CA TYR A 8 -59.61 -100.44 -2.54
C TYR A 8 -60.81 -101.31 -2.96
N LEU A 9 -61.41 -101.03 -4.13
CA LEU A 9 -62.57 -101.80 -4.57
C LEU A 9 -62.25 -103.27 -4.93
N ARG A 10 -61.02 -103.56 -5.38
CA ARG A 10 -60.54 -104.94 -5.60
C ARG A 10 -60.35 -105.67 -4.27
N MET A 11 -59.79 -105.00 -3.28
CA MET A 11 -59.55 -105.56 -1.94
C MET A 11 -60.87 -105.78 -1.19
N THR A 12 -61.79 -104.81 -1.24
CA THR A 12 -63.15 -104.94 -0.71
C THR A 12 -63.90 -106.13 -1.30
N LEU A 13 -63.77 -106.40 -2.61
CA LEU A 13 -64.38 -107.58 -3.24
C LEU A 13 -63.81 -108.90 -2.71
N ILE A 14 -62.49 -108.98 -2.49
CA ILE A 14 -61.82 -110.15 -1.92
C ILE A 14 -62.23 -110.36 -0.46
N HIS A 15 -62.29 -109.30 0.33
CA HIS A 15 -62.74 -109.37 1.71
C HIS A 15 -64.22 -109.77 1.80
N LEU A 16 -65.12 -109.16 1.01
CA LEU A 16 -66.54 -109.51 1.01
C LEU A 16 -66.77 -110.99 0.64
N THR A 17 -66.01 -111.49 -0.34
CA THR A 17 -66.08 -112.91 -0.72
C THR A 17 -65.57 -113.81 0.40
N GLY A 18 -64.44 -113.48 1.05
CA GLY A 18 -63.94 -114.21 2.22
C GLY A 18 -64.88 -114.19 3.43
N ILE A 19 -65.51 -113.05 3.72
CA ILE A 19 -66.44 -112.87 4.85
C ILE A 19 -67.70 -113.71 4.68
N ILE A 20 -68.16 -113.95 3.44
CA ILE A 20 -69.36 -114.75 3.17
C ILE A 20 -69.02 -116.24 3.05
N LEU A 21 -67.96 -116.59 2.31
CA LEU A 21 -67.62 -117.99 2.05
C LEU A 21 -67.07 -118.73 3.28
N LEU A 22 -66.25 -118.08 4.11
CA LEU A 22 -65.62 -118.74 5.27
C LEU A 22 -66.62 -119.21 6.33
N PRO A 23 -67.64 -118.42 6.74
CA PRO A 23 -68.66 -118.90 7.69
C PRO A 23 -69.55 -119.99 7.10
N ILE A 24 -69.90 -119.89 5.81
CA ILE A 24 -70.69 -120.92 5.12
C ILE A 24 -69.91 -122.24 5.08
N ASN A 25 -68.63 -122.19 4.74
CA ASN A 25 -67.78 -123.37 4.69
C ASN A 25 -67.53 -123.98 6.08
N ALA A 26 -67.36 -123.14 7.10
CA ALA A 26 -67.24 -123.55 8.49
C ALA A 26 -68.49 -124.31 8.96
N ILE A 27 -69.69 -123.73 8.78
CA ILE A 27 -70.94 -124.30 9.34
C ILE A 27 -71.38 -125.56 8.60
N PHE A 28 -71.27 -125.61 7.27
CA PHE A 28 -71.89 -126.67 6.47
C PHE A 28 -70.94 -127.79 6.04
N PHE A 29 -69.64 -127.54 5.89
CA PHE A 29 -68.73 -128.47 5.18
C PHE A 29 -67.54 -128.96 6.00
N THR A 30 -67.33 -128.46 7.22
CA THR A 30 -66.16 -128.78 8.03
C THR A 30 -66.57 -129.59 9.26
N GLN A 31 -66.09 -130.83 9.40
CA GLN A 31 -66.45 -131.70 10.55
C GLN A 31 -65.62 -131.45 11.81
N GLU A 32 -64.42 -130.87 11.70
CA GLU A 32 -63.59 -130.53 12.86
C GLU A 32 -63.95 -129.17 13.46
N TYR A 33 -64.27 -129.16 14.75
CA TYR A 33 -64.67 -127.97 15.50
C TYR A 33 -63.60 -126.87 15.51
N PHE A 34 -62.32 -127.24 15.60
CA PHE A 34 -61.21 -126.29 15.62
C PHE A 34 -61.13 -125.48 14.31
N SER A 35 -61.30 -126.15 13.17
CA SER A 35 -61.20 -125.51 11.87
C SER A 35 -62.38 -124.57 11.59
N GLN A 36 -63.56 -124.84 12.14
CA GLN A 36 -64.71 -123.92 12.07
C GLN A 36 -64.43 -122.62 12.82
N VAL A 37 -63.88 -122.72 14.04
CA VAL A 37 -63.55 -121.56 14.88
C VAL A 37 -62.51 -120.68 14.20
N VAL A 38 -61.48 -121.28 13.60
CA VAL A 38 -60.43 -120.51 12.87
C VAL A 38 -61.02 -119.76 11.67
N GLN A 39 -61.88 -120.40 10.87
CA GLN A 39 -62.49 -119.74 9.71
C GLN A 39 -63.43 -118.59 10.12
N ILE A 40 -64.18 -118.74 11.21
CA ILE A 40 -65.01 -117.66 11.77
C ILE A 40 -64.14 -116.51 12.30
N ILE A 41 -63.03 -116.82 12.98
CA ILE A 41 -62.08 -115.80 13.44
C ILE A 41 -61.49 -115.04 12.25
N ILE A 42 -61.10 -115.73 11.17
CA ILE A 42 -60.59 -115.07 9.96
C ILE A 42 -61.67 -114.19 9.32
N ALA A 43 -62.91 -114.67 9.21
CA ALA A 43 -64.01 -113.86 8.68
C ALA A 43 -64.27 -112.61 9.54
N ILE A 44 -64.24 -112.74 10.87
CA ILE A 44 -64.33 -111.61 11.80
C ILE A 44 -63.14 -110.66 11.61
N ALA A 45 -61.92 -111.17 11.47
CA ALA A 45 -60.73 -110.36 11.22
C ALA A 45 -60.83 -109.60 9.88
N LEU A 46 -61.36 -110.22 8.82
CA LEU A 46 -61.61 -109.57 7.53
C LEU A 46 -62.69 -108.49 7.64
N ILE A 47 -63.75 -108.68 8.43
CA ILE A 47 -64.78 -107.65 8.71
C ILE A 47 -64.14 -106.45 9.42
N PHE A 48 -63.33 -106.71 10.46
CA PHE A 48 -62.64 -105.64 11.18
C PHE A 48 -61.69 -104.86 10.28
N HIS A 49 -60.91 -105.55 9.44
CA HIS A 49 -60.01 -104.91 8.48
C HIS A 49 -60.77 -104.04 7.47
N GLU A 50 -61.87 -104.54 6.90
CA GLU A 50 -62.68 -103.80 5.92
C GLU A 50 -63.36 -102.55 6.53
N LEU A 51 -63.84 -102.65 7.78
CA LEU A 51 -64.41 -101.53 8.52
C LEU A 51 -63.35 -100.47 8.84
N ASP A 52 -62.14 -100.88 9.20
CA ASP A 52 -61.03 -99.99 9.48
C ASP A 52 -60.57 -99.25 8.21
N GLU A 53 -60.39 -99.97 7.10
CA GLU A 53 -59.95 -99.39 5.84
C GLU A 53 -60.98 -98.38 5.28
N ARG A 54 -62.28 -98.71 5.41
CA ARG A 54 -63.38 -97.83 4.97
C ARG A 54 -63.54 -96.58 5.81
N LYS A 55 -63.37 -96.69 7.13
CA LYS A 55 -63.55 -95.58 8.07
C LYS A 55 -62.29 -94.75 8.22
N ASN A 56 -61.14 -95.38 8.47
CA ASN A 56 -59.89 -94.71 8.77
C ASN A 56 -59.08 -94.37 7.51
N GLY A 57 -59.03 -95.24 6.50
CA GLY A 57 -58.32 -94.99 5.25
C GLY A 57 -58.91 -93.83 4.42
N ASN A 58 -60.25 -93.79 4.27
CA ASN A 58 -60.93 -92.70 3.55
C ASN A 58 -60.89 -91.37 4.32
N ASN A 59 -60.95 -91.42 5.66
CA ASN A 59 -60.82 -90.22 6.48
C ASN A 59 -59.40 -89.64 6.39
N LEU A 60 -58.36 -90.49 6.34
CA LEU A 60 -56.98 -90.07 6.19
C LEU A 60 -56.70 -89.37 4.86
N SER A 61 -57.20 -89.91 3.75
CA SER A 61 -57.06 -89.24 2.44
C SER A 61 -57.73 -87.86 2.42
N LYS A 62 -58.92 -87.72 3.01
CA LYS A 62 -59.63 -86.43 3.08
C LYS A 62 -58.92 -85.41 3.98
N GLU A 63 -58.47 -85.82 5.17
CA GLU A 63 -57.69 -84.97 6.08
C GLU A 63 -56.35 -84.56 5.45
N LEU A 64 -55.68 -85.47 4.73
CA LEU A 64 -54.41 -85.17 4.06
C LEU A 64 -54.59 -84.16 2.93
N ILE A 65 -55.64 -84.32 2.11
CA ILE A 65 -55.98 -83.35 1.07
C ILE A 65 -56.35 -82.00 1.71
N LYS A 66 -57.07 -81.99 2.83
CA LYS A 66 -57.44 -80.77 3.56
C LYS A 66 -56.23 -80.07 4.18
N PHE A 67 -55.27 -80.83 4.71
CA PHE A 67 -53.99 -80.34 5.20
C PHE A 67 -53.17 -79.74 4.06
N LEU A 68 -52.95 -80.47 2.97
CA LEU A 68 -52.18 -79.99 1.82
C LEU A 68 -52.81 -78.75 1.15
N LYS A 69 -54.15 -78.68 1.03
CA LYS A 69 -54.84 -77.50 0.48
C LYS A 69 -54.76 -76.26 1.36
N ASN A 70 -54.54 -76.44 2.66
CA ASN A 70 -54.53 -75.35 3.63
C ASN A 70 -53.17 -75.23 4.34
N MET A 71 -52.11 -75.82 3.79
CA MET A 71 -50.77 -75.78 4.36
C MET A 71 -50.22 -74.34 4.39
N ASP A 72 -50.73 -73.48 3.50
CA ASP A 72 -50.42 -72.05 3.46
C ASP A 72 -51.22 -71.22 4.50
N LYS A 73 -52.19 -71.82 5.20
CA LYS A 73 -53.03 -71.14 6.21
C LYS A 73 -52.61 -71.58 7.62
N LYS A 74 -52.32 -70.59 8.45
CA LYS A 74 -51.57 -70.65 9.73
C LYS A 74 -52.14 -71.50 10.88
N ASP A 75 -53.03 -72.45 10.65
CA ASP A 75 -53.70 -73.16 11.76
C ASP A 75 -54.31 -74.54 11.40
N VAL A 76 -53.61 -75.36 10.62
CA VAL A 76 -54.13 -76.69 10.24
C VAL A 76 -53.36 -77.80 10.93
N THR A 77 -53.86 -78.21 12.09
CA THR A 77 -53.36 -79.42 12.78
C THR A 77 -53.92 -80.68 12.13
N PHE A 78 -53.04 -81.57 11.68
CA PHE A 78 -53.39 -82.86 11.11
C PHE A 78 -53.76 -83.86 12.23
N LYS A 79 -55.07 -84.08 12.48
CA LYS A 79 -55.55 -84.91 13.60
C LYS A 79 -56.23 -86.17 13.09
N ILE A 80 -55.47 -87.26 13.00
CA ILE A 80 -56.01 -88.58 12.63
C ILE A 80 -55.74 -89.61 13.74
N ASN A 81 -56.73 -90.48 13.94
CA ASN A 81 -56.66 -91.68 14.77
C ASN A 81 -55.98 -92.82 13.98
N THR A 82 -54.76 -93.20 14.35
CA THR A 82 -53.91 -94.14 13.60
C THR A 82 -53.87 -95.55 14.22
N SER A 83 -54.93 -95.95 14.92
CA SER A 83 -54.92 -97.12 15.83
C SER A 83 -54.71 -98.50 15.19
N MET A 84 -54.55 -98.64 13.86
CA MET A 84 -54.46 -99.97 13.23
C MET A 84 -53.44 -100.15 12.07
N SER A 85 -52.70 -99.13 11.62
CA SER A 85 -51.58 -99.34 10.69
C SER A 85 -50.32 -98.54 11.06
N SER A 86 -49.18 -99.21 10.97
CA SER A 86 -47.88 -98.62 11.27
C SER A 86 -47.48 -97.54 10.24
N GLU A 87 -47.84 -97.74 8.97
CA GLU A 87 -47.46 -96.82 7.88
C GLU A 87 -48.15 -95.45 7.99
N TYR A 88 -49.40 -95.39 8.51
CA TYR A 88 -50.09 -94.10 8.70
C TYR A 88 -49.56 -93.30 9.89
N SER A 89 -49.03 -93.96 10.92
CA SER A 89 -48.38 -93.29 12.05
C SER A 89 -47.03 -92.68 11.63
N GLU A 90 -46.29 -93.35 10.73
CA GLU A 90 -45.02 -92.85 10.20
C GLU A 90 -45.20 -91.60 9.32
N ILE A 91 -46.21 -91.60 8.44
CA ILE A 91 -46.57 -90.43 7.62
C ILE A 91 -46.96 -89.24 8.52
N LYS A 92 -47.78 -89.47 9.56
CA LYS A 92 -48.17 -88.44 10.52
C LYS A 92 -46.96 -87.84 11.24
N ASN A 93 -46.05 -88.67 11.74
CA ASN A 93 -44.85 -88.22 12.43
C ASN A 93 -43.95 -87.36 11.52
N ILE A 94 -43.76 -87.77 10.26
CA ILE A 94 -42.97 -87.00 9.28
C ILE A 94 -43.62 -85.64 9.01
N ILE A 95 -44.95 -85.58 8.87
CA ILE A 95 -45.68 -84.33 8.65
C ILE A 95 -45.58 -83.41 9.88
N GLU A 96 -45.79 -83.93 11.09
CA GLU A 96 -45.67 -83.16 12.33
C GLU A 96 -44.24 -82.66 12.58
N GLU A 97 -43.23 -83.46 12.25
CA GLU A 97 -41.82 -83.06 12.34
C GLU A 97 -41.49 -81.97 11.31
N ARG A 98 -42.00 -82.09 10.08
CA ARG A 98 -41.85 -81.05 9.05
C ARG A 98 -42.56 -79.76 9.42
N GLU A 99 -43.76 -79.83 9.98
CA GLU A 99 -44.51 -78.66 10.49
C GLU A 99 -43.73 -77.94 11.59
N LYS A 100 -43.17 -78.67 12.57
CA LYS A 100 -42.30 -78.09 13.61
C LYS A 100 -41.07 -77.40 13.03
N ILE A 101 -40.44 -78.00 12.03
CA ILE A 101 -39.28 -77.39 11.35
C ILE A 101 -39.70 -76.12 10.61
N LEU A 102 -40.84 -76.12 9.91
CA LEU A 102 -41.36 -74.95 9.19
C LEU A 102 -41.71 -73.80 10.13
N ILE A 103 -42.45 -74.06 11.22
CA ILE A 103 -42.78 -73.04 12.23
C ILE A 103 -41.51 -72.44 12.85
N LYS A 104 -40.50 -73.28 13.14
CA LYS A 104 -39.22 -72.81 13.69
C LYS A 104 -38.45 -71.94 12.68
N LYS A 105 -38.51 -72.27 11.38
CA LYS A 105 -37.91 -71.44 10.32
C LYS A 105 -38.66 -70.11 10.17
N GLU A 106 -39.98 -70.14 10.06
CA GLU A 106 -40.81 -68.92 9.95
C GLU A 106 -40.62 -68.00 11.16
N LYS A 107 -40.50 -68.54 12.38
CA LYS A 107 -40.20 -67.76 13.58
C LYS A 107 -38.86 -67.02 13.46
N LYS A 108 -37.79 -67.71 13.05
CA LYS A 108 -36.47 -67.10 12.85
C LYS A 108 -36.45 -66.06 11.74
N GLU A 109 -37.21 -66.28 10.67
CA GLU A 109 -37.38 -65.30 9.59
C GLU A 109 -38.09 -64.04 10.09
N ASN A 110 -39.20 -64.20 10.83
CA ASN A 110 -39.93 -63.08 11.42
C ASN A 110 -39.09 -62.29 12.44
N GLU A 111 -38.31 -62.99 13.28
CA GLU A 111 -37.38 -62.35 14.22
C GLU A 111 -36.37 -61.45 13.50
N LEU A 112 -35.75 -61.94 12.41
CA LEU A 112 -34.82 -61.15 11.61
C LEU A 112 -35.51 -59.98 10.93
N ILE A 113 -36.70 -60.17 10.35
CA ILE A 113 -37.46 -59.09 9.70
C ILE A 113 -37.82 -57.98 10.71
N GLU A 114 -38.25 -58.33 11.91
CA GLU A 114 -38.57 -57.36 12.96
C GLU A 114 -37.32 -56.63 13.48
N GLU A 115 -36.18 -57.32 13.61
CA GLU A 115 -34.90 -56.67 13.90
C GLU A 115 -34.48 -55.73 12.76
N ALA A 116 -34.59 -56.17 11.51
CA ALA A 116 -34.27 -55.38 10.33
C ALA A 116 -35.12 -54.10 10.27
N LYS A 117 -36.42 -54.16 10.57
CA LYS A 117 -37.27 -52.97 10.69
C LYS A 117 -36.76 -51.99 11.73
N LYS A 118 -36.35 -52.46 12.91
CA LYS A 118 -35.78 -51.61 13.97
C LYS A 118 -34.45 -50.99 13.54
N VAL A 119 -33.57 -51.76 12.92
CA VAL A 119 -32.27 -51.27 12.41
C VAL A 119 -32.49 -50.23 11.31
N MET A 120 -33.37 -50.50 10.34
CA MET A 120 -33.73 -49.54 9.28
C MET A 120 -34.33 -48.25 9.83
N GLN A 121 -35.14 -48.32 10.90
CA GLN A 121 -35.66 -47.13 11.56
C GLN A 121 -34.53 -46.28 12.17
N LYS A 122 -33.55 -46.90 12.82
CA LYS A 122 -32.37 -46.19 13.36
C LYS A 122 -31.53 -45.56 12.24
N VAL A 123 -31.34 -46.27 11.12
CA VAL A 123 -30.62 -45.75 9.95
C VAL A 123 -31.34 -44.54 9.34
N LYS A 124 -32.67 -44.60 9.24
CA LYS A 124 -33.51 -43.47 8.80
C LYS A 124 -33.35 -42.24 9.70
N GLU A 125 -33.10 -42.44 10.99
CA GLU A 125 -32.81 -41.39 11.97
C GLU A 125 -31.33 -40.94 11.96
N GLY A 126 -30.50 -41.49 11.07
CA GLY A 126 -29.07 -41.13 10.94
C GLY A 126 -28.13 -41.93 11.85
N THR A 127 -28.61 -42.97 12.52
CA THR A 127 -27.80 -43.82 13.41
C THR A 127 -27.31 -45.08 12.70
N TYR A 128 -26.03 -45.12 12.37
CA TYR A 128 -25.37 -46.23 11.65
C TYR A 128 -24.56 -47.17 12.57
N SER A 129 -24.81 -47.15 13.88
CA SER A 129 -24.08 -47.97 14.85
C SER A 129 -24.67 -49.36 15.07
N SER A 130 -25.87 -49.64 14.56
CA SER A 130 -26.60 -50.89 14.76
C SER A 130 -26.65 -51.72 13.47
N THR A 131 -26.43 -53.03 13.58
CA THR A 131 -26.50 -54.00 12.48
C THR A 131 -27.50 -55.11 12.80
N ILE A 132 -27.98 -55.82 11.79
CA ILE A 132 -28.86 -56.99 11.95
C ILE A 132 -27.99 -58.19 12.35
N VAL A 133 -28.28 -58.82 13.48
CA VAL A 133 -27.48 -59.94 14.03
C VAL A 133 -28.20 -61.28 13.90
N SER A 134 -29.54 -61.31 13.95
CA SER A 134 -30.34 -62.53 13.88
C SER A 134 -30.03 -63.38 12.65
N GLN A 135 -30.26 -64.70 12.74
CA GLN A 135 -29.92 -65.66 11.69
C GLN A 135 -31.12 -66.53 11.28
N THR A 136 -31.21 -66.83 9.99
CA THR A 136 -32.21 -67.72 9.40
C THR A 136 -31.57 -68.72 8.42
N SER A 137 -32.29 -69.81 8.14
CA SER A 137 -31.89 -70.77 7.10
C SER A 137 -32.27 -70.33 5.69
N ASN A 138 -32.96 -69.20 5.55
CA ASN A 138 -33.41 -68.66 4.27
C ASN A 138 -32.30 -67.81 3.63
N ILE A 139 -31.78 -68.29 2.50
CA ILE A 139 -30.63 -67.69 1.81
C ILE A 139 -30.93 -66.24 1.39
N ALA A 140 -32.13 -65.96 0.87
CA ALA A 140 -32.48 -64.62 0.40
C ALA A 140 -32.52 -63.59 1.54
N ILE A 141 -33.00 -64.01 2.73
CA ILE A 141 -33.07 -63.12 3.90
C ILE A 141 -31.69 -62.90 4.51
N GLU A 142 -30.80 -63.90 4.51
CA GLU A 142 -29.39 -63.71 4.90
C GLU A 142 -28.63 -62.81 3.92
N GLU A 143 -28.87 -62.93 2.62
CA GLU A 143 -28.28 -62.05 1.61
C GLU A 143 -28.78 -60.60 1.76
N PHE A 144 -30.07 -60.42 2.05
CA PHE A 144 -30.63 -59.11 2.39
C PHE A 144 -29.96 -58.52 3.63
N LYS A 145 -29.84 -59.30 4.71
CA LYS A 145 -29.13 -58.89 5.94
C LYS A 145 -27.70 -58.45 5.63
N LYS A 146 -26.96 -59.25 4.87
CA LYS A 146 -25.58 -58.93 4.49
C LYS A 146 -25.52 -57.61 3.74
N THR A 147 -26.35 -57.44 2.72
CA THR A 147 -26.41 -56.21 1.91
C THR A 147 -26.75 -54.98 2.76
N VAL A 148 -27.71 -55.09 3.68
CA VAL A 148 -28.07 -54.00 4.60
C VAL A 148 -26.94 -53.67 5.57
N ASN A 149 -26.29 -54.69 6.15
CA ASN A 149 -25.16 -54.48 7.06
C ASN A 149 -23.96 -53.85 6.33
N ASP A 150 -23.61 -54.35 5.13
CA ASP A 150 -22.54 -53.80 4.29
C ASP A 150 -22.83 -52.31 3.97
N MET A 151 -24.08 -51.99 3.59
CA MET A 151 -24.52 -50.59 3.37
C MET A 151 -24.37 -49.72 4.62
N ILE A 152 -24.76 -50.22 5.80
CA ILE A 152 -24.64 -49.49 7.07
C ILE A 152 -23.17 -49.25 7.41
N ASP A 153 -22.33 -50.28 7.30
CA ASP A 153 -20.91 -50.21 7.63
C ASP A 153 -20.16 -49.27 6.67
N ASP A 154 -20.42 -49.34 5.37
CA ASP A 154 -19.77 -48.45 4.40
C ASP A 154 -20.24 -47.00 4.55
N THR A 155 -21.54 -46.78 4.82
CA THR A 155 -22.06 -45.44 5.11
C THR A 155 -21.44 -44.88 6.40
N LYS A 156 -21.32 -45.70 7.45
CA LYS A 156 -20.66 -45.32 8.70
C LYS A 156 -19.19 -44.95 8.49
N LYS A 157 -18.44 -45.75 7.71
CA LYS A 157 -17.03 -45.46 7.36
C LYS A 157 -16.93 -44.12 6.62
N ASN A 158 -17.81 -43.87 5.65
CA ASN A 158 -17.81 -42.61 4.91
C ASN A 158 -18.03 -41.40 5.85
N TYR A 159 -19.01 -41.46 6.75
CA TYR A 159 -19.20 -40.41 7.76
C TYR A 159 -18.00 -40.24 8.69
N SER A 160 -17.35 -41.34 9.09
CA SER A 160 -16.15 -41.27 9.93
C SER A 160 -14.99 -40.56 9.23
N ILE A 161 -14.78 -40.84 7.93
CA ILE A 161 -13.73 -40.17 7.14
C ILE A 161 -14.06 -38.68 6.96
N ILE A 162 -15.31 -38.36 6.63
CA ILE A 162 -15.77 -36.97 6.50
C ILE A 162 -15.53 -36.20 7.80
N ASN A 163 -15.96 -36.75 8.94
CA ASN A 163 -15.78 -36.10 10.25
C ASN A 163 -14.30 -35.93 10.59
N SER A 164 -13.45 -36.91 10.31
CA SER A 164 -12.00 -36.80 10.55
C SER A 164 -11.38 -35.64 9.78
N VAL A 165 -11.69 -35.49 8.48
CA VAL A 165 -11.16 -34.38 7.66
C VAL A 165 -11.74 -33.04 8.11
N LEU A 166 -13.02 -32.98 8.48
CA LEU A 166 -13.62 -31.76 9.03
C LEU A 166 -13.01 -31.37 10.38
N GLU A 167 -12.63 -32.34 11.21
CA GLU A 167 -11.93 -32.10 12.47
C GLU A 167 -10.53 -31.51 12.24
N GLU A 168 -9.80 -31.97 11.23
CA GLU A 168 -8.55 -31.34 10.79
C GLU A 168 -8.78 -29.88 10.37
N TYR A 169 -9.83 -29.60 9.58
CA TYR A 169 -10.16 -28.25 9.12
C TYR A 169 -10.59 -27.31 10.27
N ILE A 170 -11.26 -27.84 11.30
CA ILE A 170 -11.59 -27.10 12.53
C ILE A 170 -10.32 -26.74 13.30
N ASN A 171 -9.32 -27.61 13.29
CA ASN A 171 -8.01 -27.38 13.90
C ASN A 171 -7.05 -26.59 12.99
N TYR A 172 -7.56 -25.92 11.95
CA TYR A 172 -6.81 -25.12 10.99
C TYR A 172 -5.76 -25.89 10.17
N ASP A 173 -5.94 -27.20 10.00
CA ASP A 173 -5.13 -28.02 9.09
C ASP A 173 -5.90 -28.32 7.80
N TYR A 174 -5.57 -27.57 6.76
CA TYR A 174 -6.17 -27.67 5.43
C TYR A 174 -5.23 -28.35 4.43
N ARG A 175 -4.34 -29.25 4.87
CA ARG A 175 -3.42 -29.94 3.95
C ARG A 175 -4.11 -31.12 3.26
N ASN A 176 -4.86 -31.91 4.00
CA ASN A 176 -5.50 -33.11 3.46
C ASN A 176 -6.74 -32.78 2.62
N LYS A 177 -7.05 -33.66 1.65
CA LYS A 177 -8.28 -33.62 0.86
C LYS A 177 -9.21 -34.75 1.31
N LEU A 178 -10.51 -34.52 1.27
CA LEU A 178 -11.50 -35.56 1.49
C LEU A 178 -11.53 -36.52 0.29
N VAL A 179 -11.28 -37.80 0.56
CA VAL A 179 -11.31 -38.89 -0.44
C VAL A 179 -12.13 -40.04 0.12
N LEU A 180 -13.18 -40.43 -0.61
CA LEU A 180 -14.00 -41.60 -0.30
C LEU A 180 -13.84 -42.64 -1.41
N ASN A 181 -13.64 -43.91 -1.04
CA ASN A 181 -13.49 -45.02 -1.98
C ASN A 181 -14.83 -45.72 -2.23
N GLY A 182 -15.05 -46.25 -3.43
CA GLY A 182 -16.23 -47.08 -3.74
C GLY A 182 -17.54 -46.32 -3.97
N ILE A 183 -17.50 -44.98 -4.08
CA ILE A 183 -18.64 -44.15 -4.47
C ILE A 183 -18.67 -43.96 -6.00
N THR A 184 -19.87 -43.96 -6.58
CA THR A 184 -20.06 -43.60 -7.99
C THR A 184 -19.89 -42.09 -8.17
N VAL A 185 -19.40 -41.68 -9.35
CA VAL A 185 -19.06 -40.28 -9.66
C VAL A 185 -20.26 -39.35 -9.51
N ASP A 186 -21.48 -39.85 -9.76
CA ASP A 186 -22.73 -39.08 -9.72
C ASP A 186 -23.52 -39.26 -8.41
N SER A 187 -22.94 -39.90 -7.39
CA SER A 187 -23.61 -40.05 -6.09
C SER A 187 -23.71 -38.73 -5.33
N GLU A 188 -24.69 -38.62 -4.45
CA GLU A 188 -24.86 -37.48 -3.54
C GLU A 188 -23.63 -37.27 -2.65
N LEU A 189 -22.94 -38.35 -2.28
CA LEU A 189 -21.68 -38.29 -1.54
C LEU A 189 -20.53 -37.70 -2.37
N SER A 190 -20.46 -37.98 -3.67
CA SER A 190 -19.47 -37.38 -4.57
C SER A 190 -19.62 -35.85 -4.66
N ILE A 191 -20.87 -35.35 -4.70
CA ILE A 191 -21.15 -33.91 -4.67
C ILE A 191 -20.63 -33.29 -3.36
N LEU A 192 -20.88 -33.94 -2.22
CA LEU A 192 -20.38 -33.49 -0.92
C LEU A 192 -18.85 -33.46 -0.87
N VAL A 193 -18.18 -34.53 -1.33
CA VAL A 193 -16.71 -34.60 -1.40
C VAL A 193 -16.14 -33.45 -2.21
N ASN A 194 -16.69 -33.21 -3.40
CA ASN A 194 -16.27 -32.10 -4.25
C ASN A 194 -16.51 -30.73 -3.61
N ALA A 195 -17.65 -30.53 -2.94
CA ALA A 195 -17.95 -29.29 -2.25
C ALA A 195 -16.97 -29.01 -1.08
N VAL A 196 -16.67 -30.03 -0.27
CA VAL A 196 -15.70 -29.92 0.85
C VAL A 196 -14.29 -29.63 0.33
N ASN A 197 -13.86 -30.30 -0.75
CA ASN A 197 -12.55 -30.05 -1.34
C ASN A 197 -12.45 -28.66 -1.98
N LYS A 198 -13.51 -28.16 -2.64
CA LYS A 198 -13.56 -26.77 -3.12
C LYS A 198 -13.51 -25.75 -1.97
N LEU A 199 -14.14 -26.05 -0.84
CA LEU A 199 -14.05 -25.20 0.36
C LEU A 199 -12.61 -25.16 0.90
N LYS A 200 -11.91 -26.30 0.95
CA LYS A 200 -10.49 -26.37 1.31
C LYS A 200 -9.63 -25.52 0.39
N GLU A 201 -9.84 -25.62 -0.93
CA GLU A 201 -9.11 -24.84 -1.93
C GLU A 201 -9.36 -23.34 -1.76
N ALA A 202 -10.61 -22.92 -1.55
CA ALA A 202 -10.96 -21.51 -1.31
C ALA A 202 -10.31 -20.96 -0.02
N ILE A 203 -10.33 -21.74 1.07
CA ILE A 203 -9.69 -21.34 2.34
C ILE A 203 -8.17 -21.27 2.17
N THR A 204 -7.55 -22.26 1.52
CA THR A 204 -6.10 -22.29 1.27
C THR A 204 -5.67 -21.07 0.47
N GLN A 205 -6.41 -20.74 -0.59
CA GLN A 205 -6.15 -19.56 -1.42
C GLN A 205 -6.27 -18.26 -0.60
N MET A 206 -7.32 -18.13 0.21
CA MET A 206 -7.50 -16.97 1.10
C MET A 206 -6.33 -16.84 2.11
N LEU A 207 -5.83 -17.95 2.66
CA LEU A 207 -4.69 -17.95 3.57
C LEU A 207 -3.38 -17.56 2.88
N LEU A 208 -3.15 -18.03 1.65
CA LEU A 208 -2.02 -17.62 0.82
C LEU A 208 -2.06 -16.13 0.52
N GLU A 209 -3.21 -15.60 0.09
CA GLU A 209 -3.40 -14.17 -0.19
C GLU A 209 -3.19 -13.31 1.06
N ASN A 210 -3.73 -13.73 2.21
CA ASN A 210 -3.54 -13.03 3.48
C ASN A 210 -2.06 -13.02 3.90
N LYS A 211 -1.35 -14.15 3.78
CA LYS A 211 0.08 -14.23 4.11
C LYS A 211 0.91 -13.37 3.17
N SER A 212 0.64 -13.42 1.87
CA SER A 212 1.31 -12.59 0.84
C SER A 212 1.10 -11.11 1.12
N THR A 213 -0.14 -10.71 1.41
CA THR A 213 -0.50 -9.34 1.77
C THR A 213 0.25 -8.88 3.02
N GLY A 214 0.26 -9.70 4.08
CA GLY A 214 1.01 -9.41 5.30
C GLY A 214 2.51 -9.19 5.04
N VAL A 215 3.16 -10.08 4.28
CA VAL A 215 4.58 -9.95 3.92
C VAL A 215 4.85 -8.67 3.12
N ASN A 216 3.98 -8.33 2.16
CA ASN A 216 4.11 -7.11 1.37
C ASN A 216 3.93 -5.85 2.22
N LEU A 217 3.00 -5.86 3.18
CA LEU A 217 2.85 -4.77 4.15
C LEU A 217 4.10 -4.62 5.02
N GLN A 218 4.68 -5.72 5.53
CA GLN A 218 5.92 -5.66 6.32
C GLN A 218 7.05 -4.96 5.55
N SER A 219 7.30 -5.40 4.30
CA SER A 219 8.32 -4.80 3.44
C SER A 219 8.02 -3.32 3.13
N SER A 220 6.76 -2.96 2.90
CA SER A 220 6.36 -1.59 2.58
C SER A 220 6.52 -0.68 3.80
N SER A 221 6.11 -1.13 4.99
CA SER A 221 6.30 -0.39 6.23
C SER A 221 7.78 -0.17 6.56
N LYS A 222 8.65 -1.18 6.41
CA LYS A 222 10.10 -1.04 6.64
C LYS A 222 10.74 -0.04 5.68
N THR A 223 10.29 -0.03 4.42
CA THR A 223 10.69 0.97 3.42
C THR A 223 10.22 2.37 3.82
N LEU A 224 8.97 2.52 4.27
CA LEU A 224 8.44 3.78 4.74
C LEU A 224 9.22 4.32 5.96
N LEU A 225 9.53 3.47 6.95
CA LEU A 225 10.37 3.83 8.10
C LEU A 225 11.73 4.38 7.65
N THR A 226 12.40 3.66 6.73
CA THR A 226 13.70 4.10 6.20
C THR A 226 13.60 5.46 5.48
N ASN A 227 12.51 5.70 4.75
CA ASN A 227 12.29 6.97 4.06
C ASN A 227 11.99 8.11 5.03
N VAL A 228 11.25 7.83 6.10
CA VAL A 228 10.96 8.76 7.19
C VAL A 228 12.23 9.14 7.94
N ASP A 229 13.12 8.19 8.22
CA ASP A 229 14.43 8.47 8.83
C ASP A 229 15.28 9.39 7.95
N LYS A 230 15.33 9.12 6.64
CA LYS A 230 16.02 10.00 5.67
C LYS A 230 15.40 11.39 5.62
N LEU A 231 14.07 11.49 5.70
CA LEU A 231 13.38 12.77 5.74
C LEU A 231 13.76 13.56 6.99
N ASN A 232 13.82 12.91 8.17
CA ASN A 232 14.23 13.54 9.42
C ASN A 232 15.66 14.09 9.33
N ILE A 233 16.62 13.29 8.84
CA ILE A 233 18.01 13.73 8.65
C ILE A 233 18.08 14.94 7.72
N SER A 234 17.38 14.89 6.57
CA SER A 234 17.36 15.99 5.61
C SER A 234 16.69 17.25 6.17
N SER A 235 15.66 17.10 7.01
CA SER A 235 15.03 18.20 7.74
C SER A 235 16.01 18.85 8.72
N ASP A 236 16.76 18.06 9.50
CA ASP A 236 17.76 18.58 10.44
C ASP A 236 18.90 19.34 9.73
N GLU A 237 19.41 18.79 8.61
CA GLU A 237 20.40 19.47 7.76
C GLU A 237 19.86 20.79 7.17
N SER A 238 18.58 20.80 6.79
CA SER A 238 17.91 22.00 6.29
C SER A 238 17.79 23.08 7.36
N VAL A 239 17.47 22.70 8.62
CA VAL A 239 17.46 23.63 9.75
C VAL A 239 18.83 24.24 9.99
N SER A 240 19.89 23.42 9.96
CA SER A 240 21.27 23.92 10.12
C SER A 240 21.63 24.91 9.02
N SER A 241 21.32 24.58 7.77
CA SER A 241 21.61 25.44 6.61
C SER A 241 20.83 26.77 6.65
N LEU A 242 19.58 26.73 7.12
CA LEU A 242 18.77 27.94 7.34
C LEU A 242 19.37 28.82 8.43
N LYS A 243 19.82 28.24 9.54
CA LYS A 243 20.47 28.98 10.63
C LYS A 243 21.71 29.74 10.14
N ASP A 244 22.56 29.08 9.36
CA ASP A 244 23.75 29.70 8.77
C ASP A 244 23.37 30.81 7.79
N THR A 245 22.34 30.58 6.97
CA THR A 245 21.82 31.58 6.01
C THR A 245 21.27 32.81 6.73
N THR A 246 20.51 32.62 7.82
CA THR A 246 19.99 33.71 8.65
C THR A 246 21.13 34.54 9.25
N SER A 247 22.20 33.89 9.74
CA SER A 247 23.37 34.61 10.26
C SER A 247 24.09 35.43 9.19
N VAL A 248 24.21 34.90 7.97
CA VAL A 248 24.76 35.66 6.84
C VAL A 248 23.86 36.84 6.49
N LEU A 249 22.54 36.68 6.53
CA LEU A 249 21.60 37.75 6.24
C LEU A 249 21.56 38.85 7.30
N GLU A 250 21.77 38.53 8.58
CA GLU A 250 21.98 39.54 9.62
C GLU A 250 23.17 40.42 9.27
N ASN A 251 24.30 39.83 8.87
CA ASN A 251 25.48 40.58 8.43
C ASN A 251 25.21 41.43 7.18
N VAL A 252 24.48 40.88 6.21
CA VAL A 252 24.06 41.65 5.01
C VAL A 252 23.17 42.83 5.40
N THR A 253 22.22 42.62 6.32
CA THR A 253 21.33 43.68 6.83
C THR A 253 22.13 44.82 7.46
N VAL A 254 23.08 44.48 8.34
CA VAL A 254 23.97 45.45 8.99
C VAL A 254 24.80 46.22 7.95
N ASN A 255 25.34 45.52 6.95
CA ASN A 255 26.13 46.14 5.89
C ASN A 255 25.30 47.10 5.03
N VAL A 256 24.07 46.72 4.66
CA VAL A 256 23.16 47.61 3.90
C VAL A 256 22.83 48.88 4.70
N SER A 257 22.54 48.75 6.00
CA SER A 257 22.34 49.91 6.88
C SER A 257 23.57 50.81 6.93
N LYS A 258 24.77 50.22 7.08
CA LYS A 258 26.03 50.98 7.11
C LYS A 258 26.30 51.70 5.79
N ILE A 259 26.04 51.06 4.65
CA ILE A 259 26.17 51.69 3.32
C ILE A 259 25.21 52.88 3.20
N SER A 260 23.97 52.75 3.68
CA SER A 260 23.00 53.84 3.69
C SER A 260 23.51 55.06 4.50
N GLU A 261 24.01 54.84 5.73
CA GLU A 261 24.60 55.88 6.57
C GLU A 261 25.84 56.55 5.92
N GLN A 262 26.71 55.74 5.32
CA GLN A 262 27.89 56.23 4.59
C GLN A 262 27.48 57.08 3.38
N THR A 263 26.43 56.68 2.66
CA THR A 263 25.91 57.40 1.50
C THR A 263 25.34 58.77 1.90
N ILE A 264 24.60 58.85 3.01
CA ILE A 264 24.13 60.13 3.58
C ILE A 264 25.32 61.03 3.93
N SER A 265 26.36 60.46 4.56
CA SER A 265 27.57 61.20 4.93
C SER A 265 28.33 61.70 3.69
N MET A 266 28.43 60.87 2.65
CA MET A 266 29.04 61.24 1.36
C MET A 266 28.27 62.36 0.67
N SER A 267 26.92 62.31 0.66
CA SER A 267 26.08 63.37 0.09
C SER A 267 26.31 64.72 0.80
N LYS A 268 26.39 64.71 2.14
CA LYS A 268 26.71 65.92 2.92
C LYS A 268 28.10 66.47 2.62
N LEU A 269 29.10 65.59 2.49
CA LEU A 269 30.47 65.98 2.14
C LEU A 269 30.53 66.56 0.73
N ALA A 270 29.89 65.91 -0.25
CA ALA A 270 29.83 66.38 -1.63
C ALA A 270 29.23 67.78 -1.72
N ASN A 271 28.11 68.05 -1.03
CA ASN A 271 27.52 69.39 -0.93
C ASN A 271 28.48 70.44 -0.34
N THR A 272 29.30 70.04 0.65
CA THR A 272 30.32 70.92 1.22
C THR A 272 31.41 71.24 0.20
N VAL A 273 31.86 70.24 -0.57
CA VAL A 273 32.86 70.41 -1.63
C VAL A 273 32.33 71.29 -2.77
N VAL A 274 31.05 71.14 -3.18
CA VAL A 274 30.41 72.04 -4.15
C VAL A 274 30.49 73.48 -3.68
N LYS A 275 30.15 73.74 -2.41
CA LYS A 275 30.22 75.09 -1.84
C LYS A 275 31.65 75.65 -1.89
N SER A 276 32.64 74.89 -1.42
CA SER A 276 34.04 75.32 -1.44
C SER A 276 34.58 75.55 -2.86
N SER A 277 34.20 74.71 -3.81
CA SER A 277 34.57 74.87 -5.22
C SER A 277 33.96 76.14 -5.82
N LYS A 278 32.68 76.44 -5.50
CA LYS A 278 32.03 77.67 -5.94
C LYS A 278 32.63 78.94 -5.34
N ASP A 279 33.02 78.87 -4.07
CA ASP A 279 33.76 79.96 -3.42
C ASP A 279 35.12 80.18 -4.10
N GLY A 280 35.84 79.09 -4.44
CA GLY A 280 37.10 79.13 -5.19
C GLY A 280 36.96 79.75 -6.58
N GLU A 281 35.92 79.38 -7.33
CA GLU A 281 35.58 79.96 -8.64
C GLU A 281 35.32 81.47 -8.52
N THR A 282 34.60 81.89 -7.48
CA THR A 282 34.29 83.30 -7.21
C THR A 282 35.55 84.10 -6.89
N LEU A 283 36.48 83.53 -6.11
CA LEU A 283 37.77 84.17 -5.82
C LEU A 283 38.65 84.28 -7.07
N ALA A 284 38.71 83.23 -7.89
CA ALA A 284 39.45 83.28 -9.16
C ALA A 284 38.90 84.36 -10.10
N ASN A 285 37.57 84.52 -10.17
CA ASN A 285 36.94 85.59 -10.93
C ASN A 285 37.32 86.99 -10.39
N LYS A 286 37.31 87.18 -9.06
CA LYS A 286 37.78 88.44 -8.45
C LYS A 286 39.25 88.72 -8.75
N THR A 287 40.12 87.70 -8.73
CA THR A 287 41.54 87.84 -9.10
C THR A 287 41.70 88.26 -10.55
N ASN A 288 40.90 87.69 -11.46
CA ASN A 288 40.90 88.05 -12.87
C ASN A 288 40.54 89.53 -13.09
N VAL A 289 39.47 90.00 -12.44
CA VAL A 289 39.05 91.42 -12.47
C VAL A 289 40.16 92.32 -11.92
N ALA A 290 40.77 91.96 -10.78
CA ALA A 290 41.86 92.74 -10.19
C ALA A 290 43.09 92.83 -11.11
N MET A 291 43.43 91.76 -11.84
CA MET A 291 44.51 91.79 -12.83
C MET A 291 44.18 92.70 -14.02
N ASP A 292 42.91 92.76 -14.43
CA ASP A 292 42.47 93.67 -15.49
C ASP A 292 42.51 95.14 -15.07
N GLU A 293 42.15 95.42 -13.81
CA GLU A 293 42.31 96.74 -13.20
C GLU A 293 43.79 97.14 -13.13
N ILE A 294 44.68 96.22 -12.72
CA ILE A 294 46.13 96.44 -12.72
C ILE A 294 46.64 96.75 -14.12
N ASN A 295 46.28 95.95 -15.14
CA ASN A 295 46.65 96.21 -16.53
C ASN A 295 46.24 97.62 -16.99
N THR A 296 45.02 98.04 -16.63
CA THR A 296 44.51 99.37 -16.97
C THR A 296 45.35 100.48 -16.32
N GLN A 297 45.69 100.34 -15.04
CA GLN A 297 46.52 101.30 -14.33
C GLN A 297 47.97 101.33 -14.85
N VAL A 298 48.55 100.17 -15.13
CA VAL A 298 49.90 100.05 -15.71
C VAL A 298 49.98 100.70 -17.08
N LYS A 299 48.92 100.58 -17.90
CA LYS A 299 48.84 101.27 -19.18
C LYS A 299 48.81 102.80 -19.02
N ALA A 300 48.01 103.32 -18.09
CA ALA A 300 47.95 104.75 -17.81
C ALA A 300 49.29 105.31 -17.29
N ILE A 301 50.03 104.51 -16.49
CA ILE A 301 51.39 104.86 -16.07
C ILE A 301 52.32 104.91 -17.29
N ASN A 302 52.28 103.92 -18.19
CA ASN A 302 53.13 103.91 -19.39
C ASN A 302 52.89 105.15 -20.27
N GLU A 303 51.62 105.54 -20.47
CA GLU A 303 51.26 106.77 -21.18
C GLU A 303 51.84 108.02 -20.49
N SER A 304 51.75 108.10 -19.16
CA SER A 304 52.32 109.21 -18.38
C SER A 304 53.84 109.28 -18.48
N ILE A 305 54.53 108.13 -18.47
CA ILE A 305 55.99 108.05 -18.62
C ILE A 305 56.41 108.48 -20.03
N SER A 306 55.61 108.17 -21.06
CA SER A 306 55.86 108.66 -22.42
C SER A 306 55.79 110.19 -22.49
N ILE A 307 54.83 110.82 -21.80
CA ILE A 307 54.73 112.29 -21.71
C ILE A 307 55.95 112.87 -21.00
N ILE A 308 56.44 112.22 -19.93
CA ILE A 308 57.65 112.67 -19.22
C ILE A 308 58.90 112.60 -20.11
N ASP A 309 59.04 111.53 -20.90
CA ASP A 309 60.14 111.40 -21.87
C ASP A 309 60.07 112.48 -22.95
N ASP A 310 58.86 112.78 -23.46
CA ASP A 310 58.63 113.87 -24.41
C ASP A 310 59.00 115.25 -23.81
N ILE A 311 58.63 115.51 -22.56
CA ILE A 311 58.99 116.74 -21.83
C ILE A 311 60.51 116.83 -21.65
N ALA A 312 61.16 115.72 -21.26
CA ALA A 312 62.60 115.66 -21.09
C ALA A 312 63.32 115.93 -22.43
N PHE A 313 62.84 115.34 -23.53
CA PHE A 313 63.36 115.60 -24.86
C PHE A 313 63.20 117.06 -25.28
N GLN A 314 62.02 117.66 -25.09
CA GLN A 314 61.79 119.09 -25.37
C GLN A 314 62.71 119.98 -24.52
N THR A 315 62.90 119.64 -23.24
CA THR A 315 63.81 120.37 -22.32
C THR A 315 65.26 120.28 -22.78
N ASN A 316 65.69 119.11 -23.25
CA ASN A 316 67.02 118.90 -23.82
C ASN A 316 67.24 119.81 -25.05
N ILE A 317 66.26 119.90 -25.96
CA ILE A 317 66.32 120.80 -27.13
C ILE A 317 66.34 122.28 -26.72
N LEU A 318 65.48 122.69 -25.77
CA LEU A 318 65.47 124.06 -25.24
C LEU A 318 66.81 124.44 -24.61
N SER A 319 67.41 123.54 -23.83
CA SER A 319 68.71 123.76 -23.20
C SER A 319 69.85 123.85 -24.22
N LEU A 320 69.78 123.09 -25.32
CA LEU A 320 70.72 123.18 -26.42
C LEU A 320 70.62 124.53 -27.11
N ASN A 321 69.40 125.00 -27.41
CA ASN A 321 69.17 126.32 -27.99
C ASN A 321 69.69 127.43 -27.07
N ALA A 322 69.47 127.32 -25.75
CA ALA A 322 69.98 128.27 -24.76
C ALA A 322 71.53 128.25 -24.68
N ALA A 323 72.16 127.08 -24.79
CA ALA A 323 73.62 126.96 -24.83
C ALA A 323 74.21 127.60 -26.09
N VAL A 324 73.55 127.45 -27.24
CA VAL A 324 73.92 128.13 -28.50
C VAL A 324 73.82 129.64 -28.37
N GLU A 325 72.70 130.17 -27.85
CA GLU A 325 72.51 131.62 -27.68
C GLU A 325 73.50 132.22 -26.66
N ALA A 326 73.81 131.46 -25.59
CA ALA A 326 74.83 131.85 -24.62
C ALA A 326 76.25 131.89 -25.22
N ALA A 327 76.56 131.01 -26.17
CA ALA A 327 77.81 131.05 -26.93
C ALA A 327 77.85 132.28 -27.87
N THR A 328 76.72 132.63 -28.49
CA THR A 328 76.58 133.84 -29.33
C THR A 328 76.81 135.13 -28.53
N ALA A 329 76.45 135.18 -27.25
CA ALA A 329 76.63 136.34 -26.37
C ALA A 329 78.06 136.53 -25.80
N GLY A 330 79.01 135.63 -26.11
CA GLY A 330 80.43 135.77 -25.73
C GLY A 330 80.69 135.76 -24.21
N GLU A 331 81.53 136.69 -23.71
CA GLU A 331 81.91 136.78 -22.27
C GLU A 331 80.68 137.02 -21.35
N ALA A 332 79.66 137.74 -21.81
CA ALA A 332 78.45 138.02 -21.02
C ALA A 332 77.53 136.78 -20.84
N GLY A 333 77.67 135.77 -21.70
CA GLY A 333 76.84 134.56 -21.71
C GLY A 333 77.37 133.38 -20.88
N LYS A 334 78.59 133.46 -20.33
CA LYS A 334 79.24 132.32 -19.63
C LYS A 334 78.40 131.72 -18.50
N GLY A 335 77.76 132.56 -17.68
CA GLY A 335 76.89 132.09 -16.59
C GLY A 335 75.63 131.36 -17.11
N PHE A 336 75.05 131.85 -18.20
CA PHE A 336 73.91 131.20 -18.86
C PHE A 336 74.29 129.88 -19.54
N ALA A 337 75.49 129.78 -20.12
CA ALA A 337 75.98 128.55 -20.73
C ALA A 337 76.12 127.41 -19.72
N VAL A 338 76.58 127.70 -18.49
CA VAL A 338 76.67 126.71 -17.41
C VAL A 338 75.29 126.21 -16.99
N VAL A 339 74.32 127.12 -16.81
CA VAL A 339 72.94 126.75 -16.47
C VAL A 339 72.31 125.92 -17.60
N ALA A 340 72.51 126.31 -18.86
CA ALA A 340 72.00 125.56 -20.01
C ALA A 340 72.59 124.14 -20.08
N GLN A 341 73.89 123.97 -19.80
CA GLN A 341 74.52 122.65 -19.75
C GLN A 341 74.02 121.79 -18.58
N GLU A 342 73.75 122.38 -17.42
CA GLU A 342 73.18 121.66 -16.27
C GLU A 342 71.73 121.23 -16.54
N VAL A 343 70.91 122.11 -17.14
CA VAL A 343 69.54 121.77 -17.57
C VAL A 343 69.57 120.64 -18.61
N ARG A 344 70.54 120.65 -19.53
CA ARG A 344 70.72 119.59 -20.52
C ARG A 344 71.05 118.24 -19.88
N ASN A 345 71.97 118.23 -18.91
CA ASN A 345 72.31 117.02 -18.16
C ASN A 345 71.11 116.49 -17.37
N LEU A 346 70.34 117.39 -16.73
CA LEU A 346 69.13 117.01 -16.02
C LEU A 346 68.08 116.40 -16.97
N ALA A 347 67.89 116.98 -18.15
CA ALA A 347 66.98 116.46 -19.18
C ALA A 347 67.40 115.06 -19.66
N ASN A 348 68.69 114.84 -19.95
CA ASN A 348 69.19 113.51 -20.33
C ASN A 348 69.00 112.47 -19.21
N ARG A 349 69.26 112.85 -17.95
CA ARG A 349 68.99 111.98 -16.79
C ARG A 349 67.50 111.65 -16.64
N SER A 350 66.62 112.61 -16.91
CA SER A 350 65.16 112.39 -16.91
C SER A 350 64.73 111.41 -18.01
N THR A 351 65.28 111.52 -19.23
CA THR A 351 65.04 110.55 -20.32
C THR A 351 65.53 109.15 -19.96
N GLU A 352 66.73 109.03 -19.38
CA GLU A 352 67.26 107.73 -18.95
C GLU A 352 66.39 107.08 -17.86
N ALA A 353 65.99 107.86 -16.85
CA ALA A 353 65.07 107.41 -15.80
C ALA A 353 63.68 107.04 -16.35
N ALA A 354 63.13 107.84 -17.27
CA ALA A 354 61.86 107.55 -17.93
C ALA A 354 61.92 106.22 -18.69
N LYS A 355 63.02 105.95 -19.40
CA LYS A 355 63.24 104.69 -20.13
C LYS A 355 63.34 103.48 -19.18
N GLU A 356 64.02 103.63 -18.05
CA GLU A 356 64.13 102.57 -17.05
C GLU A 356 62.75 102.25 -16.41
N ILE A 357 61.98 103.28 -16.04
CA ILE A 357 60.62 103.11 -15.53
C ILE A 357 59.72 102.47 -16.61
N LYS A 358 59.84 102.88 -17.87
CA LYS A 358 59.07 102.29 -18.97
C LYS A 358 59.29 100.78 -19.09
N ASN A 359 60.55 100.33 -19.00
CA ASN A 359 60.88 98.91 -18.99
C ASN A 359 60.26 98.17 -17.79
N LEU A 360 60.30 98.76 -16.58
CA LEU A 360 59.68 98.17 -15.39
C LEU A 360 58.15 98.06 -15.52
N VAL A 361 57.51 99.09 -16.08
CA VAL A 361 56.07 99.13 -16.32
C VAL A 361 55.66 98.10 -17.38
N GLU A 362 56.46 97.92 -18.44
CA GLU A 362 56.23 96.91 -19.46
C GLU A 362 56.35 95.47 -18.89
N LEU A 363 57.36 95.23 -18.05
CA LEU A 363 57.50 93.98 -17.29
C LEU A 363 56.30 93.74 -16.35
N ALA A 364 55.84 94.77 -15.64
CA ALA A 364 54.67 94.68 -14.76
C ALA A 364 53.39 94.35 -15.56
N ASN A 365 53.21 94.94 -16.75
CA ASN A 365 52.11 94.66 -17.65
C ASN A 365 52.12 93.20 -18.12
N GLN A 366 53.31 92.69 -18.50
CA GLN A 366 53.46 91.30 -18.88
C GLN A 366 53.08 90.36 -17.71
N LYS A 367 53.56 90.66 -16.49
CA LYS A 367 53.25 89.84 -15.29
C LYS A 367 51.77 89.88 -14.91
N ALA A 368 51.11 91.02 -15.04
CA ALA A 368 49.66 91.14 -14.82
C ALA A 368 48.86 90.35 -15.86
N ASN A 369 49.25 90.40 -17.15
CA ASN A 369 48.67 89.55 -18.19
C ASN A 369 48.87 88.05 -17.94
N GLU A 370 50.07 87.63 -17.52
CA GLU A 370 50.31 86.25 -17.10
C GLU A 370 49.38 85.86 -15.93
N GLY A 371 49.23 86.72 -14.92
CA GLY A 371 48.30 86.54 -13.81
C GLY A 371 46.85 86.41 -14.25
N LYS A 372 46.43 87.21 -15.24
CA LYS A 372 45.09 87.15 -15.84
C LYS A 372 44.83 85.79 -16.52
N VAL A 373 45.79 85.30 -17.32
CA VAL A 373 45.70 83.99 -17.98
C VAL A 373 45.59 82.87 -16.95
N ILE A 374 46.39 82.92 -15.87
CA ILE A 374 46.32 81.93 -14.79
C ILE A 374 44.96 81.97 -14.08
N ALA A 375 44.42 83.17 -13.82
CA ALA A 375 43.09 83.33 -13.23
C ALA A 375 41.97 82.77 -14.12
N ASN A 376 42.03 83.01 -15.44
CA ASN A 376 41.10 82.41 -16.40
C ASN A 376 41.17 80.87 -16.38
N ASN A 377 42.38 80.30 -16.39
CA ASN A 377 42.56 78.84 -16.31
C ASN A 377 42.03 78.27 -14.99
N MET A 378 42.16 79.01 -13.88
CA MET A 378 41.55 78.62 -12.60
C MET A 378 40.01 78.60 -12.69
N ILE A 379 39.38 79.59 -13.33
CA ILE A 379 37.92 79.63 -13.51
C ILE A 379 37.45 78.40 -14.30
N GLU A 380 38.10 78.09 -15.42
CA GLU A 380 37.79 76.90 -16.21
C GLU A 380 38.00 75.61 -15.40
N GLY A 381 39.10 75.53 -14.64
CA GLY A 381 39.37 74.41 -13.73
C GLY A 381 38.28 74.19 -12.68
N TYR A 382 37.80 75.26 -12.03
CA TYR A 382 36.68 75.17 -11.08
C TYR A 382 35.36 74.80 -11.76
N SER A 383 35.11 75.26 -12.99
CA SER A 383 33.92 74.89 -13.77
C SER A 383 33.88 73.38 -14.07
N ASN A 384 35.01 72.83 -14.53
CA ASN A 384 35.17 71.40 -14.77
C ASN A 384 35.03 70.60 -13.46
N LEU A 385 35.66 71.07 -12.38
CA LEU A 385 35.56 70.46 -11.05
C LEU A 385 34.10 70.40 -10.56
N ASN A 386 33.33 71.49 -10.72
CA ASN A 386 31.91 71.52 -10.37
C ASN A 386 31.09 70.49 -11.16
N THR A 387 31.42 70.29 -12.44
CA THR A 387 30.76 69.29 -13.29
C THR A 387 31.02 67.87 -12.79
N ASP A 388 32.27 67.56 -12.43
CA ASP A 388 32.64 66.24 -11.92
C ASP A 388 32.09 65.96 -10.52
N ILE A 389 32.03 66.97 -9.65
CA ILE A 389 31.35 66.85 -8.35
C ILE A 389 29.85 66.58 -8.55
N SER A 390 29.22 67.23 -9.52
CA SER A 390 27.79 67.03 -9.81
C SER A 390 27.49 65.59 -10.25
N LYS A 391 28.33 65.01 -11.12
CA LYS A 391 28.25 63.58 -11.48
C LYS A 391 28.47 62.66 -10.27
N THR A 392 29.37 63.05 -9.36
CA THR A 392 29.62 62.28 -8.13
C THR A 392 28.39 62.26 -7.23
N ILE A 393 27.67 63.38 -7.11
CA ILE A 393 26.40 63.45 -6.36
C ILE A 393 25.35 62.53 -7.00
N GLU A 394 25.22 62.52 -8.32
CA GLU A 394 24.30 61.62 -9.03
C GLU A 394 24.59 60.13 -8.73
N ILE A 395 25.87 59.75 -8.70
CA ILE A 395 26.28 58.37 -8.33
C ILE A 395 25.91 58.06 -6.88
N ILE A 396 26.13 59.00 -5.95
CA ILE A 396 25.77 58.85 -4.53
C ILE A 396 24.26 58.64 -4.39
N ASP A 397 23.44 59.42 -5.09
CA ASP A 397 21.97 59.27 -5.07
C ASP A 397 21.53 57.92 -5.64
N ASN A 398 22.16 57.44 -6.72
CA ASN A 398 21.92 56.10 -7.25
C ASN A 398 22.28 54.99 -6.24
N VAL A 399 23.40 55.12 -5.53
CA VAL A 399 23.78 54.16 -4.47
C VAL A 399 22.77 54.19 -3.31
N ALA A 400 22.24 55.37 -2.95
CA ALA A 400 21.20 55.48 -1.92
C ALA A 400 19.93 54.72 -2.33
N ASN A 401 19.48 54.89 -3.57
CA ASN A 401 18.31 54.20 -4.11
C ASN A 401 18.51 52.68 -4.15
N ILE A 402 19.66 52.20 -4.64
CA ILE A 402 20.01 50.78 -4.66
C ILE A 402 20.03 50.20 -3.24
N SER A 403 20.58 50.94 -2.27
CA SER A 403 20.65 50.50 -0.88
C SER A 403 19.26 50.34 -0.26
N GLU A 404 18.32 51.24 -0.57
CA GLU A 404 16.93 51.13 -0.11
C GLU A 404 16.19 49.94 -0.76
N GLU A 405 16.44 49.68 -2.06
CA GLU A 405 15.92 48.48 -2.71
C GLU A 405 16.51 47.19 -2.13
N GLN A 406 17.81 47.15 -1.87
CA GLN A 406 18.46 46.03 -1.19
C GLN A 406 17.86 45.79 0.19
N ARG A 407 17.61 46.85 0.97
CA ARG A 407 16.97 46.74 2.29
C ARG A 407 15.59 46.08 2.19
N LYS A 408 14.76 46.50 1.23
CA LYS A 408 13.45 45.89 0.95
C LYS A 408 13.60 44.43 0.50
N GLY A 409 14.61 44.12 -0.32
CA GLY A 409 14.94 42.76 -0.73
C GLY A 409 15.28 41.84 0.44
N VAL A 410 16.13 42.31 1.36
CA VAL A 410 16.53 41.58 2.56
C VAL A 410 15.33 41.30 3.47
N ILE A 411 14.40 42.26 3.63
CA ILE A 411 13.16 42.03 4.41
C ILE A 411 12.33 40.88 3.81
N LYS A 412 12.15 40.86 2.48
CA LYS A 412 11.43 39.78 1.80
C LYS A 412 12.12 38.42 1.93
N ILE A 413 13.46 38.40 1.91
CA ILE A 413 14.22 37.17 2.12
C ILE A 413 14.01 36.65 3.55
N ASN A 414 14.03 37.54 4.55
CA ASN A 414 13.75 37.16 5.95
C ASN A 414 12.33 36.61 6.12
N GLU A 415 11.32 37.20 5.47
CA GLU A 415 9.95 36.66 5.45
C GLU A 415 9.90 35.25 4.84
N ALA A 416 10.59 35.04 3.70
CA ALA A 416 10.65 33.74 3.04
C ALA A 416 11.34 32.67 3.91
N ILE A 417 12.40 33.05 4.63
CA ILE A 417 13.09 32.17 5.59
C ILE A 417 12.16 31.74 6.71
N SER A 418 11.38 32.67 7.28
CA SER A 418 10.41 32.33 8.32
C SER A 418 9.33 31.34 7.84
N ILE A 419 8.90 31.47 6.58
CA ILE A 419 7.98 30.52 5.95
C ILE A 419 8.65 29.14 5.79
N LEU A 420 9.91 29.09 5.35
CA LEU A 420 10.66 27.84 5.22
C LEU A 420 10.86 27.14 6.57
N GLU A 421 11.20 27.88 7.63
CA GLU A 421 11.29 27.34 8.99
C GLU A 421 9.96 26.71 9.44
N LYS A 422 8.84 27.39 9.20
CA LYS A 422 7.51 26.86 9.51
C LYS A 422 7.21 25.59 8.71
N GLN A 423 7.58 25.55 7.43
CA GLN A 423 7.37 24.38 6.58
C GLN A 423 8.23 23.19 7.03
N ILE A 424 9.49 23.40 7.41
CA ILE A 424 10.35 22.35 7.94
C ILE A 424 9.78 21.79 9.25
N LYS A 425 9.30 22.67 10.14
CA LYS A 425 8.63 22.24 11.37
C LYS A 425 7.40 21.37 11.06
N SER A 426 6.56 21.79 10.12
CA SER A 426 5.39 21.02 9.69
C SER A 426 5.79 19.67 9.08
N ASN A 427 6.88 19.62 8.29
CA ASN A 427 7.39 18.37 7.74
C ASN A 427 7.84 17.41 8.85
N ASN A 428 8.49 17.92 9.89
CA ASN A 428 8.89 17.11 11.04
C ASN A 428 7.67 16.53 11.79
N GLU A 429 6.62 17.33 12.00
CA GLU A 429 5.36 16.84 12.60
C GLU A 429 4.72 15.73 11.76
N VAL A 430 4.64 15.92 10.44
CA VAL A 430 4.12 14.89 9.51
C VAL A 430 5.02 13.65 9.51
N SER A 431 6.34 13.82 9.58
CA SER A 431 7.31 12.73 9.61
C SER A 431 7.14 11.86 10.86
N ILE A 432 6.95 12.47 12.04
CA ILE A 432 6.67 11.76 13.29
C ILE A 432 5.37 10.95 13.18
N GLU A 433 4.32 11.52 12.61
CA GLU A 433 3.05 10.80 12.42
C GLU A 433 3.20 9.65 11.42
N ALA A 434 3.89 9.88 10.29
CA ALA A 434 4.20 8.84 9.32
C ALA A 434 5.01 7.69 9.92
N ASN A 435 5.97 8.00 10.80
CA ASN A 435 6.73 6.99 11.56
C ASN A 435 5.79 6.12 12.41
N ASN A 436 4.92 6.75 13.20
CA ASN A 436 3.97 6.05 14.07
C ASN A 436 3.02 5.15 13.28
N ILE A 437 2.50 5.63 12.15
CA ILE A 437 1.63 4.86 11.26
C ILE A 437 2.39 3.66 10.67
N ALA A 438 3.64 3.87 10.24
CA ALA A 438 4.47 2.82 9.68
C ALA A 438 4.77 1.71 10.71
N ILE A 439 5.11 2.08 11.96
CA ILE A 439 5.29 1.13 13.07
C ILE A 439 4.01 0.32 13.32
N LYS A 440 2.85 1.00 13.45
CA LYS A 440 1.57 0.31 13.68
C LYS A 440 1.21 -0.63 12.52
N THR A 441 1.48 -0.21 11.30
CA THR A 441 1.20 -1.04 10.11
C THR A 441 2.14 -2.24 10.06
N LEU A 442 3.40 -2.08 10.47
CA LEU A 442 4.35 -3.18 10.61
C LEU A 442 3.87 -4.22 11.64
N ASP A 443 3.43 -3.77 12.81
CA ASP A 443 2.90 -4.64 13.88
C ASP A 443 1.64 -5.43 13.43
N ILE A 444 0.72 -4.76 12.74
CA ILE A 444 -0.46 -5.41 12.14
C ILE A 444 -0.02 -6.46 11.11
N ALA A 445 0.96 -6.12 10.26
CA ALA A 445 1.45 -7.02 9.23
C ALA A 445 2.16 -8.25 9.81
N GLU A 446 2.98 -8.07 10.86
CA GLU A 446 3.59 -9.15 11.64
C GLU A 446 2.53 -10.06 12.25
N THR A 447 1.48 -9.49 12.83
CA THR A 447 0.36 -10.25 13.39
C THR A 447 -0.38 -11.07 12.33
N ILE A 448 -0.63 -10.50 11.15
CA ILE A 448 -1.27 -11.23 10.03
C ILE A 448 -0.41 -12.42 9.59
N VAL A 449 0.90 -12.19 9.41
CA VAL A 449 1.83 -13.25 8.99
C VAL A 449 1.96 -14.32 10.07
N ALA A 450 2.03 -13.95 11.35
CA ALA A 450 2.07 -14.88 12.47
C ALA A 450 0.80 -15.76 12.52
N LYS A 451 -0.39 -15.15 12.46
CA LYS A 451 -1.67 -15.88 12.45
C LYS A 451 -1.85 -16.75 11.21
N ALA A 452 -1.26 -16.38 10.08
CA ALA A 452 -1.24 -17.26 8.91
C ALA A 452 -0.29 -18.44 9.14
N ASN A 453 0.88 -18.21 9.74
CA ASN A 453 1.87 -19.24 10.06
C ASN A 453 1.42 -20.24 11.13
N GLU A 454 0.47 -19.89 12.00
CA GLU A 454 -0.14 -20.83 12.95
C GLU A 454 -1.02 -21.89 12.27
N LYS A 455 -1.49 -21.64 11.03
CA LYS A 455 -2.35 -22.56 10.28
C LYS A 455 -1.51 -23.46 9.37
N GLU A 456 -2.04 -24.63 9.05
CA GLU A 456 -1.40 -25.60 8.17
C GLU A 456 -2.14 -25.65 6.82
N PHE A 457 -1.44 -25.33 5.72
CA PHE A 457 -2.03 -25.29 4.38
C PHE A 457 -0.94 -25.40 3.31
N GLU A 458 -1.32 -25.83 2.10
CA GLU A 458 -0.40 -25.99 0.98
C GLU A 458 0.17 -24.65 0.51
N GLY A 459 1.47 -24.60 0.21
CA GLY A 459 2.15 -23.38 -0.26
C GLY A 459 2.49 -22.38 0.86
N LYS A 460 2.24 -22.71 2.14
CA LYS A 460 2.62 -21.87 3.28
C LYS A 460 4.06 -21.36 3.21
N ASP A 461 5.03 -22.21 2.91
CA ASP A 461 6.47 -21.86 2.97
C ASP A 461 7.01 -21.20 1.70
N SER A 462 6.22 -21.10 0.62
CA SER A 462 6.66 -20.46 -0.62
C SER A 462 6.64 -18.94 -0.53
N ILE A 463 5.80 -18.39 0.37
CA ILE A 463 5.71 -16.95 0.62
C ILE A 463 6.68 -16.59 1.74
N LYS A 464 7.83 -16.04 1.35
CA LYS A 464 8.84 -15.50 2.27
C LYS A 464 9.08 -14.03 1.98
N CYS A 465 9.39 -13.29 3.03
CA CYS A 465 9.76 -11.89 2.88
C CYS A 465 11.25 -11.77 2.52
N GLU A 466 11.56 -11.37 1.29
CA GLU A 466 12.94 -11.16 0.82
C GLU A 466 13.62 -9.93 1.45
N LYS A 467 12.84 -8.97 1.96
CA LYS A 467 13.33 -7.69 2.51
C LYS A 467 13.04 -7.48 4.01
N CYS A 468 12.55 -8.51 4.71
CA CYS A 468 12.24 -8.38 6.14
C CYS A 468 13.45 -8.62 7.04
N SER A 469 14.52 -9.22 6.51
CA SER A 469 15.83 -9.37 7.18
C SER A 469 16.40 -8.02 7.61
#